data_AF-A0A847E566-F1
#
_entry.id   AF-A0A847E566-F1
#
_cell.length_a   1.000
_cell.length_b   1.000
_cell.length_c   1.000
_cell.angle_alpha   90.00
_cell.angle_beta   90.00
_cell.angle_gamma   90.00
#
_symmetry.space_group_name_H-M   'P 1'
#
loop_
_entity.id
_entity.type
_entity.pdbx_description
1 polymer ?
#
loop_
_entity_poly.entity_id
_entity_poly.type
_entity_poly.pdbx_seq_one_letter_code
_entity_poly.pdbx_strand_id
1 'polypeptide(L)'
;MINNLNIEIWGRNYDLRVEYDCYDNETVTDAQLRAVEGLSAHPELISVSKEQVEDFCREQVQQDFENNKKDNVFSYIKPEYLFVKHEKNPRVAIMCKYKYDIEHGIAIVFFSDGKIDVGTQDIIL
;
A
#
# COMPACT_ATOMS: atom_id res chain seq x y z
N MET A 1 -2.40 -8.13 18.41
CA MET A 1 -2.81 -7.20 17.34
C MET A 1 -1.74 -6.15 17.19
N ILE A 2 -1.30 -5.87 15.96
CA ILE A 2 -0.35 -4.81 15.67
C ILE A 2 -1.19 -3.61 15.25
N ASN A 3 -1.24 -2.55 16.06
CA ASN A 3 -2.08 -1.39 15.77
C ASN A 3 -1.38 -0.37 14.88
N ASN A 4 -0.05 -0.33 14.96
CA ASN A 4 0.83 0.60 14.28
C ASN A 4 2.09 -0.15 13.83
N LEU A 5 2.60 0.18 12.65
CA LEU A 5 3.83 -0.37 12.11
C LEU A 5 4.78 0.77 11.72
N ASN A 6 6.00 0.70 12.25
CA ASN A 6 7.11 1.52 11.76
C ASN A 6 7.67 0.88 10.51
N ILE A 7 7.57 1.58 9.38
CA ILE A 7 7.90 1.05 8.06
C ILE A 7 8.65 2.08 7.22
N GLU A 8 9.68 1.63 6.50
CA GLU A 8 10.37 2.47 5.52
C GLU A 8 9.71 2.30 4.15
N ILE A 9 9.21 3.42 3.60
CA ILE A 9 8.64 3.47 2.26
C ILE A 9 9.54 4.37 1.43
N TRP A 10 10.21 3.80 0.43
CA TRP A 10 11.12 4.45 -0.53
C TRP A 10 12.07 5.49 0.12
N GLY A 11 12.74 5.10 1.21
CA GLY A 11 13.72 5.94 1.91
C GLY A 11 13.12 6.93 2.93
N ARG A 12 11.85 6.78 3.30
CA ARG A 12 11.19 7.58 4.35
C ARG A 12 10.54 6.68 5.38
N ASN A 13 10.76 6.99 6.65
CA ASN A 13 10.13 6.28 7.76
C ASN A 13 8.72 6.81 8.02
N TYR A 14 7.79 5.89 8.22
CA TYR A 14 6.40 6.17 8.60
C TYR A 14 6.02 5.33 9.81
N ASP A 15 5.20 5.90 10.68
CA ASP A 15 4.41 5.17 11.66
C ASP A 15 2.97 5.11 11.13
N LEU A 16 2.61 3.98 10.51
CA LEU A 16 1.31 3.80 9.88
C LEU A 16 0.41 2.94 10.77
N ARG A 17 -0.83 3.37 10.96
CA ARG A 17 -1.85 2.51 11.58
C ARG A 17 -2.10 1.27 10.72
N VAL A 18 -2.44 0.15 11.35
CA VAL A 18 -2.81 -1.10 10.68
C VAL A 18 -4.28 -1.35 10.91
N GLU A 19 -5.02 -1.50 9.82
CA GLU A 19 -6.42 -1.87 9.80
C GLU A 19 -6.57 -3.30 9.32
N TYR A 20 -7.35 -4.08 10.07
CA TYR A 20 -7.63 -5.46 9.73
C TYR A 20 -9.05 -5.53 9.18
N ASP A 21 -9.20 -6.21 8.05
CA ASP A 21 -10.51 -6.68 7.59
C ASP A 21 -10.98 -7.72 8.61
N CYS A 22 -11.92 -7.34 9.46
CA CYS A 22 -12.56 -8.20 10.45
C CYS A 22 -13.97 -7.64 10.62
N TYR A 23 -14.99 -8.50 10.52
CA TYR A 23 -16.34 -8.12 10.92
C TYR A 23 -16.39 -7.89 12.44
N ASP A 24 -17.42 -7.21 12.94
CA ASP A 24 -17.58 -6.83 14.37
C ASP A 24 -17.40 -7.98 15.38
N ASN A 25 -17.60 -9.23 14.93
CA ASN A 25 -17.48 -10.44 15.76
C ASN A 25 -16.23 -11.29 15.46
N GLU A 26 -15.36 -10.83 14.56
CA GLU A 26 -14.14 -11.55 14.18
C GLU A 26 -12.94 -11.03 14.96
N THR A 27 -12.04 -11.95 15.29
CA THR A 27 -10.75 -11.61 15.87
C THR A 27 -9.69 -11.69 14.80
N VAL A 28 -8.75 -10.73 14.82
CA VAL A 28 -7.55 -10.76 13.98
C VAL A 28 -6.86 -12.11 14.12
N THR A 29 -6.63 -12.76 12.98
CA THR A 29 -6.05 -14.10 12.91
C THR A 29 -4.52 -14.04 13.00
N ASP A 30 -3.90 -15.14 13.44
CA ASP A 30 -2.43 -15.29 13.41
C ASP A 30 -1.87 -15.14 11.99
N ALA A 31 -2.62 -15.53 10.97
CA ALA A 31 -2.21 -15.37 9.58
C ALA A 31 -2.09 -13.88 9.21
N GLN A 32 -3.05 -13.04 9.63
CA GLN A 32 -3.00 -11.60 9.40
C GLN A 32 -1.84 -10.94 10.14
N LEU A 33 -1.57 -11.37 11.38
CA LEU A 33 -0.41 -10.88 12.14
C LEU A 33 0.91 -11.22 11.42
N ARG A 34 1.07 -12.48 10.99
CA ARG A 34 2.25 -12.92 10.23
C ARG A 34 2.42 -12.18 8.91
N ALA A 35 1.35 -11.81 8.23
CA ALA A 35 1.43 -11.05 6.99
C ALA A 35 1.99 -9.64 7.22
N VAL A 36 1.59 -8.96 8.29
CA VAL A 36 2.14 -7.66 8.69
C VAL A 36 3.62 -7.78 9.08
N GLU A 37 3.96 -8.77 9.89
CA GLU A 37 5.36 -9.06 10.26
C GLU A 37 6.21 -9.38 9.04
N GLY A 38 5.67 -10.16 8.09
CA GLY A 38 6.32 -10.48 6.82
C GLY A 38 6.63 -9.23 6.01
N LEU A 39 5.68 -8.32 5.83
CA LEU A 39 5.94 -7.06 5.14
C LEU A 39 7.04 -6.24 5.83
N SER A 40 7.03 -6.18 7.17
CA SER A 40 8.06 -5.47 7.95
C SER A 40 9.44 -6.11 7.85
N ALA A 41 9.52 -7.43 7.67
CA ALA A 41 10.77 -8.17 7.51
C ALA A 41 11.35 -8.09 6.10
N HIS A 42 10.55 -7.65 5.13
CA HIS A 42 10.88 -7.62 3.70
C HIS A 42 10.79 -6.21 3.08
N PRO A 43 11.57 -5.22 3.58
CA PRO A 43 11.55 -3.84 3.05
C PRO A 43 11.96 -3.74 1.57
N GLU A 44 12.64 -4.76 1.04
CA GLU A 44 12.95 -4.88 -0.38
C GLU A 44 11.71 -4.94 -1.27
N LEU A 45 10.59 -5.54 -0.80
CA LEU A 45 9.33 -5.58 -1.56
C LEU A 45 8.78 -4.16 -1.77
N ILE A 46 8.86 -3.33 -0.73
CA ILE A 46 8.45 -1.92 -0.80
C ILE A 46 9.38 -1.15 -1.73
N SER A 47 10.68 -1.46 -1.69
CA SER A 47 11.65 -0.82 -2.59
C SER A 47 11.38 -1.14 -4.06
N VAL A 48 11.05 -2.40 -4.37
CA VAL A 48 10.72 -2.87 -5.73
C VAL A 48 9.38 -2.34 -6.22
N SER A 49 8.40 -2.13 -5.32
CA SER A 49 7.09 -1.58 -5.71
C SER A 49 7.16 -0.16 -6.27
N LYS A 50 8.25 0.58 -6.03
CA LYS A 50 8.40 1.97 -6.44
C LYS A 50 8.17 2.17 -7.94
N GLU A 51 8.81 1.34 -8.76
CA GLU A 51 8.71 1.44 -10.22
C GLU A 51 7.27 1.22 -10.69
N GLN A 52 6.60 0.20 -10.16
CA GLN A 52 5.20 -0.11 -10.48
C GLN A 52 4.25 1.03 -10.09
N VAL A 53 4.51 1.68 -8.95
CA VAL A 53 3.72 2.84 -8.53
C VAL A 53 3.94 4.05 -9.41
N GLU A 54 5.19 4.32 -9.78
CA GLU A 54 5.51 5.39 -10.72
C GLU A 54 4.87 5.14 -12.10
N ASP A 55 4.91 3.91 -12.60
CA ASP A 55 4.24 3.51 -13.85
C ASP A 55 2.73 3.71 -13.78
N PHE A 56 2.07 3.17 -12.75
CA PHE A 56 0.64 3.33 -12.56
C PHE A 56 0.25 4.82 -12.52
N CYS A 57 0.99 5.64 -11.77
CA CYS A 57 0.72 7.07 -11.70
C CYS A 57 0.97 7.79 -13.02
N ARG A 58 2.02 7.42 -13.77
CA ARG A 58 2.28 7.98 -15.10
C ARG A 58 1.15 7.68 -16.07
N GLU A 59 0.65 6.45 -16.10
CA GLU A 59 -0.46 6.05 -16.97
C GLU A 59 -1.75 6.81 -16.63
N GLN A 60 -2.08 6.97 -15.35
CA GLN A 60 -3.23 7.76 -14.92
C GLN A 60 -3.09 9.26 -15.24
N VAL A 61 -1.85 9.78 -15.33
CA VAL A 61 -1.54 11.19 -15.63
C VAL A 61 -1.39 11.45 -17.15
N GLN A 62 -1.46 10.44 -18.03
CA GLN A 62 -1.39 10.64 -19.50
C GLN A 62 -2.51 11.50 -20.11
N GLN A 63 -3.45 12.01 -19.30
CA GLN A 63 -4.40 13.05 -19.72
C GLN A 63 -3.92 14.50 -19.46
N ASP A 64 -2.75 14.71 -18.87
CA ASP A 64 -2.26 16.05 -18.49
C ASP A 64 -0.95 16.39 -19.23
N PHE A 65 -1.09 16.91 -20.45
CA PHE A 65 -0.03 17.21 -21.42
C PHE A 65 1.01 18.27 -20.96
N GLU A 66 0.90 18.84 -19.76
CA GLU A 66 1.78 19.92 -19.28
C GLU A 66 2.83 19.52 -18.22
N ASN A 67 2.90 18.27 -17.74
CA ASN A 67 3.77 17.92 -16.60
C ASN A 67 5.24 17.66 -16.98
N ASN A 68 5.96 18.71 -17.38
CA ASN A 68 7.39 18.79 -17.17
C ASN A 68 7.67 18.94 -15.67
N LYS A 69 8.09 17.83 -15.05
CA LYS A 69 8.51 17.59 -13.64
C LYS A 69 7.48 16.81 -12.84
N LYS A 70 7.88 15.61 -12.42
CA LYS A 70 7.62 15.05 -11.08
C LYS A 70 8.45 13.78 -10.85
N ASP A 71 9.77 13.92 -10.77
CA ASP A 71 10.71 12.85 -10.36
C ASP A 71 10.54 12.36 -8.91
N ASN A 72 9.48 12.77 -8.22
CA ASN A 72 9.25 12.42 -6.83
C ASN A 72 7.82 11.93 -6.62
N VAL A 73 7.67 10.62 -6.46
CA VAL A 73 6.40 9.93 -6.16
C VAL A 73 5.68 10.51 -4.94
N PHE A 74 6.42 10.99 -3.93
CA PHE A 74 5.83 11.60 -2.74
C PHE A 74 5.23 13.00 -2.95
N SER A 75 5.41 13.60 -4.12
CA SER A 75 4.75 14.88 -4.45
C SER A 75 3.26 14.72 -4.77
N TYR A 76 2.82 13.48 -5.00
CA TYR A 76 1.44 13.15 -5.33
C TYR A 76 0.90 11.94 -4.56
N ILE A 77 1.72 11.10 -3.94
CA ILE A 77 1.28 9.99 -3.08
C ILE A 77 1.63 10.27 -1.62
N LYS A 78 0.70 9.98 -0.73
CA LYS A 78 0.93 9.97 0.72
C LYS A 78 0.41 8.67 1.34
N PRO A 79 1.29 7.78 1.85
CA PRO A 79 0.88 6.65 2.67
C PRO A 79 0.09 7.10 3.90
N GLU A 80 -1.01 6.44 4.21
CA GLU A 80 -1.88 6.77 5.34
C GLU A 80 -2.02 5.63 6.35
N TYR A 81 -2.24 4.41 5.87
CA TYR A 81 -2.42 3.24 6.73
C TYR A 81 -2.10 1.96 5.97
N LEU A 82 -1.95 0.86 6.70
CA LEU A 82 -1.89 -0.49 6.17
C LEU A 82 -3.26 -1.15 6.30
N PHE A 83 -3.69 -1.89 5.28
CA PHE A 83 -4.90 -2.70 5.33
C PHE A 83 -4.54 -4.17 5.17
N VAL A 84 -5.12 -5.05 5.99
CA VAL A 84 -4.80 -6.48 6.03
C VAL A 84 -6.06 -7.30 5.79
N LYS A 85 -6.10 -8.02 4.67
CA LYS A 85 -7.30 -8.74 4.23
C LYS A 85 -7.59 -9.97 5.10
N HIS A 86 -8.87 -10.29 5.31
CA HIS A 86 -9.29 -11.54 5.95
C HIS A 86 -9.41 -12.64 4.91
N GLU A 87 -8.36 -13.44 4.74
CA GLU A 87 -8.37 -14.57 3.83
C GLU A 87 -7.33 -15.62 4.25
N LYS A 88 -7.36 -16.78 3.60
CA LYS A 88 -6.44 -17.89 3.92
C LYS A 88 -4.96 -17.47 3.83
N ASN A 89 -4.64 -16.63 2.85
CA ASN A 89 -3.31 -16.09 2.60
C ASN A 89 -3.42 -14.55 2.57
N PRO A 90 -3.38 -13.87 3.73
CA PRO A 90 -3.67 -12.44 3.81
C PRO A 90 -2.78 -11.58 2.92
N ARG A 91 -3.42 -10.80 2.05
CA ARG A 91 -2.79 -9.64 1.39
C ARG A 91 -2.67 -8.47 2.36
N VAL A 92 -1.59 -7.71 2.21
CA VAL A 92 -1.39 -6.43 2.91
C VAL A 92 -1.33 -5.32 1.88
N ALA A 93 -2.09 -4.24 2.05
CA ALA A 93 -1.94 -3.04 1.23
C ALA A 93 -1.37 -1.87 2.01
N ILE A 94 -0.51 -1.08 1.36
CA ILE A 94 -0.26 0.30 1.76
C ILE A 94 -1.31 1.18 1.09
N MET A 95 -2.20 1.74 1.90
CA MET A 95 -3.26 2.62 1.46
C MET A 95 -2.74 4.05 1.42
N CYS A 96 -2.82 4.67 0.25
CA CYS A 96 -2.26 5.97 -0.01
C CYS A 96 -3.32 6.96 -0.50
N LYS A 97 -3.24 8.19 -0.03
CA LYS A 97 -3.88 9.32 -0.70
C LYS A 97 -3.15 9.62 -1.99
N TYR A 98 -3.92 9.88 -3.04
CA TYR A 98 -3.40 10.28 -4.33
C TYR A 98 -3.91 11.67 -4.69
N LYS A 99 -2.98 12.60 -4.98
CA LYS A 99 -3.31 14.00 -5.23
C LYS A 99 -4.18 14.19 -6.47
N TYR A 100 -4.02 13.34 -7.47
CA TYR A 100 -4.73 13.44 -8.75
C TYR A 100 -6.05 12.65 -8.77
N ASP A 101 -6.24 11.71 -7.84
CA ASP A 101 -7.50 11.00 -7.62
C ASP A 101 -7.74 10.85 -6.11
N ILE A 102 -8.34 11.89 -5.54
CA ILE A 102 -8.61 11.97 -4.10
C ILE A 102 -9.75 11.03 -3.70
N GLU A 103 -10.63 10.68 -4.64
CA GLU A 103 -11.82 9.86 -4.40
C GLU A 103 -11.43 8.38 -4.25
N HIS A 104 -10.57 7.87 -5.14
CA HIS A 104 -10.21 6.46 -5.16
C HIS A 104 -8.86 6.15 -4.51
N GLY A 105 -7.98 7.16 -4.34
CA GLY A 105 -6.64 6.96 -3.80
C GLY A 105 -5.81 5.92 -4.58
N ILE A 106 -4.74 5.43 -3.96
CA ILE A 106 -3.91 4.33 -4.50
C ILE A 106 -3.71 3.28 -3.41
N ALA A 107 -3.72 2.01 -3.79
CA ALA A 107 -3.28 0.89 -2.97
C ALA A 107 -2.08 0.19 -3.60
N ILE A 108 -1.11 -0.16 -2.76
CA ILE A 108 0.04 -1.01 -3.12
C ILE A 108 -0.16 -2.33 -2.39
N VAL A 109 -0.54 -3.38 -3.11
CA VAL A 109 -0.91 -4.69 -2.54
C VAL A 109 0.26 -5.66 -2.60
N PHE A 110 0.56 -6.27 -1.47
CA PHE A 110 1.58 -7.31 -1.29
C PHE A 110 0.87 -8.63 -1.03
N PHE A 111 1.17 -9.61 -1.88
CA PHE A 111 0.62 -10.96 -1.81
C PHE A 111 1.57 -11.88 -1.05
N SER A 112 1.02 -12.97 -0.48
CA SER A 112 1.80 -13.96 0.27
C SER A 112 2.86 -14.68 -0.56
N ASP A 113 2.72 -14.69 -1.89
CA ASP A 113 3.66 -15.30 -2.84
C ASP A 113 4.74 -14.32 -3.35
N GLY A 114 4.75 -13.08 -2.83
CA GLY A 114 5.68 -12.03 -3.25
C GLY A 114 5.22 -11.23 -4.47
N LYS A 115 4.04 -11.52 -5.04
CA LYS A 115 3.45 -10.63 -6.06
C LYS A 115 3.17 -9.25 -5.44
N ILE A 116 3.38 -8.21 -6.25
CA ILE A 116 3.00 -6.83 -5.96
C ILE A 116 1.97 -6.40 -7.00
N ASP A 117 0.95 -5.66 -6.57
CA ASP A 117 -0.06 -5.08 -7.46
C ASP A 117 -0.33 -3.63 -7.06
N VAL A 118 -0.59 -2.77 -8.03
CA VAL A 118 -0.83 -1.33 -7.80
C VAL A 118 -2.09 -0.91 -8.53
N GLY A 119 -3.00 -0.28 -7.80
CA GLY A 119 -4.29 0.15 -8.34
C GLY A 119 -4.95 1.21 -7.48
N THR A 120 -6.23 1.48 -7.77
CA THR A 120 -7.09 2.23 -6.84
C THR A 120 -7.27 1.46 -5.54
N GLN A 121 -7.74 2.12 -4.48
CA GLN A 121 -7.95 1.47 -3.19
C GLN A 121 -8.94 0.30 -3.22
N ASP A 122 -9.80 0.22 -4.25
CA ASP A 122 -10.78 -0.86 -4.42
C ASP A 122 -10.15 -2.22 -4.77
N ILE A 123 -8.89 -2.27 -5.23
CA ILE A 123 -8.23 -3.52 -5.66
C ILE A 123 -8.06 -4.55 -4.52
N ILE A 124 -8.10 -4.10 -3.26
CA ILE A 124 -7.98 -4.98 -2.08
C ILE A 124 -9.33 -5.39 -1.47
N LEU A 125 -10.45 -4.85 -1.97
CA LEU A 125 -11.79 -5.23 -1.48
C LEU A 125 -12.16 -6.68 -1.83
#